data_AF-A0A7L3WVK9-F1
#
_entry.id   AF-A0A7L3WVK9-F1
#
_cell.length_a   1.000
_cell.length_b   1.000
_cell.length_c   1.000
_cell.angle_alpha   90.00
_cell.angle_beta   90.00
_cell.angle_gamma   90.00
#
_symmetry.space_group_name_H-M   'P 1'
#
loop_
_entity.id
_entity.type
_entity.pdbx_description
1 polymer ?
#
loop_
_entity_poly.entity_id
_entity_poly.type
_entity_poly.pdbx_seq_one_letter_code
_entity_poly.pdbx_strand_id
1 'polypeptide(L)'
;VAGNVHPECDFMTELKKKEVECLEDPEEHGNATPPGCKRTWDKLLCWPEADAGETLVLPCPNILFHFMKESAGMIKRNCTKKGWSDPFPPYHIACSVEDEIPLEEQSYFSTIKIIYTVGYSVSITSLLIAVTVLVAFRRLRCPRNYIHVQLFFTFILKAIAIFIKDAVLFQEEDIDHCSFSTTECKISVVFCHYFMMTNFMWLLVEALYLNCLLLSSLSHGRRYFWWLVLFGWG
;
A
#
# COMPACT_ATOMS: atom_id res chain seq x y z
N VAL A 1 10.46 17.83 4.14
CA VAL A 1 9.36 16.97 4.63
C VAL A 1 9.68 15.56 4.18
N ALA A 2 10.38 14.80 5.01
CA ALA A 2 10.68 13.40 4.74
C ALA A 2 9.35 12.64 4.72
N GLY A 3 9.03 12.01 3.59
CA GLY A 3 7.85 11.16 3.49
C GLY A 3 8.06 9.98 4.42
N ASN A 4 7.16 9.79 5.38
CA ASN A 4 7.12 8.59 6.19
C ASN A 4 6.85 7.41 5.25
N VAL A 5 7.92 6.68 4.93
CA VAL A 5 7.87 5.39 4.28
C VAL A 5 7.39 4.38 5.34
N HIS A 6 6.55 3.42 4.93
CA HIS A 6 6.04 2.36 5.82
C HIS A 6 7.22 1.67 6.53
N PRO A 7 7.13 1.29 7.82
CA PRO A 7 8.26 0.72 8.59
C PRO A 7 8.89 -0.51 7.93
N GLU A 8 8.11 -1.31 7.19
CA GLU A 8 8.62 -2.45 6.40
C GLU A 8 9.48 -2.05 5.20
N CYS A 9 9.32 -0.83 4.68
CA CYS A 9 10.13 -0.33 3.57
C CYS A 9 11.37 0.45 4.01
N ASP A 10 11.37 0.93 5.25
CA ASP A 10 12.61 1.40 5.89
C ASP A 10 13.58 0.22 6.10
N PHE A 11 13.05 -0.94 6.49
CA PHE A 11 13.80 -2.20 6.62
C PHE A 11 14.51 -2.62 5.32
N MET A 12 13.77 -2.67 4.20
CA MET A 12 14.34 -3.07 2.91
C MET A 12 15.39 -2.08 2.40
N THR A 13 15.19 -0.79 2.64
CA THR A 13 16.15 0.26 2.26
C THR A 13 17.44 0.13 3.06
N GLU A 14 17.35 -0.10 4.37
CA GLU A 14 18.50 -0.29 5.25
C GLU A 14 19.27 -1.59 4.93
N LEU A 15 18.58 -2.69 4.62
CA LEU A 15 19.24 -3.92 4.16
C LEU A 15 20.01 -3.71 2.86
N LYS A 16 19.40 -3.02 1.89
CA LYS A 16 20.07 -2.70 0.61
C LYS A 16 21.28 -1.80 0.80
N LYS A 17 21.20 -0.84 1.72
CA LYS A 17 22.34 -0.01 2.10
C LYS A 17 23.47 -0.85 2.71
N LYS A 18 23.15 -1.77 3.63
CA LYS A 18 24.15 -2.68 4.24
C LYS A 18 24.74 -3.68 3.26
N GLU A 19 23.97 -4.13 2.28
CA GLU A 19 24.48 -4.93 1.18
C GLU A 19 25.54 -4.16 0.39
N VAL A 20 25.25 -2.91 0.02
CA VAL A 20 26.22 -2.04 -0.66
C VAL A 20 27.46 -1.81 0.20
N GLU A 21 27.30 -1.45 1.48
CA GLU A 21 28.43 -1.26 2.41
C GLU A 21 29.28 -2.53 2.60
N CYS A 22 28.68 -3.72 2.51
CA CYS A 22 29.39 -4.99 2.60
C CYS A 22 30.18 -5.31 1.31
N LEU A 23 29.62 -4.95 0.16
CA LEU A 23 30.15 -5.25 -1.17
C LEU A 23 31.08 -4.16 -1.70
N GLU A 24 31.10 -2.96 -1.11
CA GLU A 24 32.09 -1.93 -1.37
C GLU A 24 33.46 -2.38 -0.84
N ASP A 25 34.34 -2.77 -1.76
CA ASP A 25 35.73 -3.16 -1.48
C ASP A 25 36.58 -1.92 -1.15
N PRO A 26 37.36 -1.93 -0.06
CA PRO A 26 38.62 -1.21 -0.05
C PRO A 26 39.62 -1.97 -0.94
N GLU A 27 40.02 -1.33 -2.04
CA GLU A 27 40.97 -1.87 -3.03
C GLU A 27 42.16 -2.64 -2.42
N GLU A 28 42.42 -3.81 -3.01
CA GLU A 28 43.63 -4.64 -3.00
C GLU A 28 44.83 -4.12 -2.18
N HIS A 29 45.18 -4.86 -1.12
CA HIS A 29 46.57 -4.96 -0.68
C HIS A 29 47.04 -6.42 -0.72
N GLY A 30 47.75 -6.76 -1.80
CA GLY A 30 48.88 -7.68 -1.76
C GLY A 30 48.58 -9.17 -2.02
N ASN A 31 48.79 -9.57 -3.27
CA ASN A 31 49.43 -10.83 -3.71
C ASN A 31 49.78 -11.88 -2.64
N ALA A 32 48.77 -12.58 -2.12
CA ALA A 32 48.73 -14.02 -1.84
C ALA A 32 47.37 -14.29 -1.18
N THR A 33 46.44 -14.97 -1.86
CA THR A 33 45.18 -15.37 -1.22
C THR A 33 45.49 -16.54 -0.28
N PRO A 34 45.47 -16.38 1.06
CA PRO A 34 45.56 -17.52 1.96
C PRO A 34 44.38 -18.48 1.70
N PRO A 35 44.50 -19.78 2.02
CA PRO A 35 43.38 -20.71 1.94
C PRO A 35 42.32 -20.29 2.98
N GLY A 36 41.31 -19.54 2.54
CA GLY A 36 40.27 -18.97 3.38
C GLY A 36 39.00 -18.62 2.59
N CYS A 37 37.99 -18.14 3.30
CA CYS A 37 36.71 -17.74 2.75
C CYS A 37 36.68 -16.23 2.56
N LYS A 38 36.29 -15.81 1.35
CA LYS A 38 36.12 -14.39 1.02
C LYS A 38 34.88 -13.81 1.69
N ARG A 39 34.87 -12.47 1.81
CA ARG A 39 33.70 -11.73 2.25
C ARG A 39 32.49 -12.05 1.38
N THR A 40 31.33 -12.25 2.00
CA THR A 40 30.08 -12.52 1.28
C THR A 40 28.89 -11.90 1.98
N TRP A 41 27.94 -11.41 1.18
CA TRP A 41 26.61 -11.06 1.63
C TRP A 41 25.69 -12.27 1.45
N ASP A 42 24.92 -12.62 2.48
CA ASP A 42 23.99 -13.76 2.43
C ASP A 42 22.52 -13.36 2.46
N LYS A 43 22.23 -12.14 2.00
CA LYS A 43 20.91 -11.48 1.99
C LYS A 43 20.47 -10.92 3.34
N LEU A 44 21.20 -11.19 4.42
CA LEU A 44 20.86 -10.64 5.74
C LEU A 44 22.07 -10.09 6.51
N LEU A 45 23.21 -10.77 6.46
CA LEU A 45 24.44 -10.39 7.15
C LEU A 45 25.64 -10.34 6.20
N CYS A 46 26.57 -9.46 6.55
CA CYS A 46 27.88 -9.39 5.90
C CYS A 46 28.85 -10.30 6.64
N TRP A 47 29.29 -11.38 5.99
CA TRP A 47 30.31 -12.27 6.52
C TRP A 47 31.68 -11.76 6.11
N PRO A 48 32.55 -11.35 7.05
CA PRO A 48 33.88 -10.87 6.73
C PRO A 48 34.79 -12.02 6.28
N GLU A 49 35.98 -11.71 5.78
CA GLU A 49 36.97 -12.72 5.42
C GLU A 49 37.38 -13.57 6.64
N ALA A 50 37.64 -14.86 6.42
CA ALA A 50 38.03 -15.79 7.47
C ALA A 50 38.99 -16.86 6.94
N ASP A 51 39.86 -17.37 7.82
CA ASP A 51 40.80 -18.42 7.47
C ASP A 51 40.12 -19.81 7.43
N ALA A 52 40.64 -20.73 6.62
CA ALA A 52 40.07 -22.08 6.55
C ALA A 52 40.20 -22.81 7.90
N GLY A 53 39.06 -23.20 8.47
CA GLY A 53 38.92 -23.82 9.79
C GLY A 53 38.39 -22.85 10.86
N GLU A 54 38.27 -21.57 10.56
CA GLU A 54 37.72 -20.55 11.46
C GLU A 54 36.19 -20.58 11.48
N THR A 55 35.61 -20.42 12.68
CA THR A 55 34.16 -20.27 12.85
C THR A 55 33.86 -18.86 13.30
N LEU A 56 33.11 -18.11 12.49
CA LEU A 56 32.64 -16.77 12.82
C LEU A 56 31.25 -16.82 13.43
N VAL A 57 31.02 -15.93 14.40
CA VAL A 57 29.74 -15.76 15.08
C VAL A 57 29.35 -14.29 14.98
N LEU A 58 28.17 -14.02 14.42
CA LEU A 58 27.63 -12.67 14.25
C LEU A 58 26.27 -12.57 14.94
N PRO A 59 25.94 -11.41 15.55
CA PRO A 59 24.61 -11.18 16.09
C PRO A 59 23.57 -11.03 14.98
N CYS A 60 22.31 -11.29 15.29
CA CYS A 60 21.19 -10.96 14.44
C CYS A 60 21.23 -9.46 14.05
N PRO A 61 20.78 -9.12 12.82
CA PRO A 61 20.74 -7.74 12.36
C PRO A 61 20.01 -6.83 13.35
N ASN A 62 20.63 -5.69 13.70
CA ASN A 62 20.04 -4.75 14.65
C ASN A 62 18.64 -4.25 14.25
N ILE A 63 18.36 -4.25 12.96
CA ILE A 63 17.04 -3.86 12.41
C ILE A 63 15.92 -4.80 12.89
N LEU A 64 16.24 -6.06 13.23
CA LEU A 64 15.29 -7.02 13.77
C LEU A 64 15.10 -6.86 15.29
N PHE A 65 15.98 -6.16 16.01
CA PHE A 65 15.88 -6.04 17.47
C PHE A 65 14.60 -5.36 17.96
N HIS A 66 13.97 -4.51 17.15
CA HIS A 66 12.67 -3.93 17.51
C HIS A 66 11.53 -4.96 17.47
N PHE A 67 11.71 -6.05 16.75
CA PHE A 67 10.71 -7.09 16.51
C PHE A 67 11.02 -8.42 17.21
N MET A 68 12.15 -8.50 17.92
CA MET A 68 12.61 -9.71 18.59
C MET A 68 12.22 -9.69 20.08
N LYS A 69 11.70 -10.82 20.57
CA LYS A 69 11.28 -11.00 21.98
C LYS A 69 12.45 -11.09 22.96
N GLU A 70 13.62 -11.52 22.47
CA GLU A 70 14.74 -11.95 23.31
C GLU A 70 16.07 -11.36 22.84
N SER A 71 17.09 -11.46 23.70
CA SER A 71 18.43 -10.93 23.45
C SER A 71 18.98 -11.42 22.11
N ALA A 72 19.76 -10.55 21.45
CA ALA A 72 20.32 -10.75 20.12
C ALA A 72 20.79 -12.19 19.88
N GLY A 73 20.01 -12.96 19.13
CA GLY A 73 20.41 -14.30 18.71
C GLY A 73 21.73 -14.23 17.94
N MET A 74 22.53 -15.29 18.05
CA MET A 74 23.81 -15.38 17.38
C MET A 74 23.77 -16.45 16.30
N ILE A 75 24.27 -16.12 15.12
CA ILE A 75 24.39 -17.02 13.97
C ILE A 75 25.87 -17.32 13.76
N LYS A 76 26.20 -18.59 13.55
CA LYS A 76 27.56 -19.02 13.24
C LYS A 76 27.67 -19.63 11.85
N ARG A 77 28.80 -19.38 11.20
CA ARG A 77 29.23 -20.07 9.97
C ARG A 77 30.69 -20.50 10.12
N ASN A 78 30.99 -21.65 9.55
CA ASN A 78 32.33 -22.21 9.54
C ASN A 78 32.94 -22.01 8.15
N CYS A 79 34.13 -21.45 8.09
CA CYS A 79 34.90 -21.37 6.88
C CYS A 79 35.61 -22.70 6.61
N THR A 80 35.24 -23.38 5.53
CA THR A 80 35.87 -24.64 5.13
C THR A 80 36.77 -24.42 3.91
N LYS A 81 37.63 -25.39 3.59
CA LYS A 81 38.41 -25.38 2.33
C LYS A 81 37.55 -25.31 1.06
N LYS A 82 36.25 -25.58 1.16
CA LYS A 82 35.27 -25.50 0.07
C LYS A 82 34.48 -24.18 0.06
N GLY A 83 34.68 -23.30 1.04
CA GLY A 83 33.91 -22.07 1.24
C GLY A 83 33.08 -22.07 2.53
N TRP A 84 32.18 -21.10 2.64
CA TRP A 84 31.29 -20.92 3.79
C TRP A 84 30.29 -22.08 3.97
N SER A 85 30.15 -22.57 5.19
CA SER A 85 29.06 -23.49 5.56
C SER A 85 27.70 -22.79 5.57
N ASP A 86 26.61 -23.54 5.67
CA ASP A 86 25.30 -22.98 5.97
C ASP A 86 25.27 -22.35 7.37
N PRO A 87 24.46 -21.29 7.58
CA PRO A 87 24.27 -20.65 8.88
C PRO A 87 23.60 -21.58 9.88
N PHE A 88 24.12 -21.61 11.10
CA PHE A 88 23.57 -22.40 12.19
C PHE A 88 23.47 -21.56 13.48
N PRO A 89 22.37 -21.61 14.24
CA PRO A 89 21.07 -22.16 13.84
C PRO A 89 20.47 -21.35 12.66
N PRO A 90 19.51 -21.91 11.90
CA PRO A 90 18.83 -21.21 10.82
C PRO A 90 18.25 -19.86 11.28
N TYR A 91 18.22 -18.87 10.39
CA TYR A 91 17.79 -17.50 10.68
C TYR A 91 16.42 -17.39 11.35
N HIS A 92 15.43 -18.20 10.94
CA HIS A 92 14.08 -18.18 11.53
C HIS A 92 14.06 -18.66 13.00
N ILE A 93 15.08 -19.40 13.45
CA ILE A 93 15.22 -19.85 14.84
C ILE A 93 16.08 -18.86 15.63
N ALA A 94 17.20 -18.42 15.03
CA ALA A 94 18.15 -17.51 15.68
C ALA A 94 17.56 -16.11 15.85
N CYS A 95 16.81 -15.63 14.86
CA CYS A 95 16.23 -14.31 14.79
C CYS A 95 14.70 -14.40 14.68
N SER A 96 14.05 -15.06 15.65
CA SER A 96 12.58 -15.17 15.67
C SER A 96 11.96 -13.79 15.90
N VAL A 97 11.22 -13.32 14.90
CA VAL A 97 10.36 -12.14 14.98
C VAL A 97 9.01 -12.56 15.54
N GLU A 98 8.41 -11.73 16.39
CA GLU A 98 7.03 -11.92 16.82
C GLU A 98 6.09 -11.58 15.65
N ASP A 99 5.83 -12.55 14.77
CA ASP A 99 4.76 -12.46 13.77
C ASP A 99 3.40 -12.62 14.47
N GLU A 100 3.06 -11.70 15.37
CA GLU A 100 1.69 -11.53 15.85
C GLU A 100 0.90 -10.71 14.82
N ILE A 101 0.72 -11.27 13.62
CA ILE A 101 -0.51 -10.98 12.88
C ILE A 101 -1.45 -12.12 13.27
N PRO A 102 -2.41 -11.89 14.19
CA PRO A 102 -3.34 -12.94 14.57
C PRO A 102 -4.01 -13.44 13.29
N LEU A 103 -3.95 -14.75 13.04
CA LEU A 103 -4.62 -15.38 11.89
C LEU A 103 -6.11 -14.99 11.79
N GLU A 104 -6.71 -14.58 12.90
CA GLU A 104 -8.05 -13.99 12.97
C GLU A 104 -8.17 -12.67 12.20
N GLU A 105 -7.20 -11.75 12.29
CA GLU A 105 -7.25 -10.45 11.62
C GLU A 105 -7.15 -10.57 10.09
N GLN A 106 -6.28 -11.46 9.58
CA GLN A 106 -6.17 -11.70 8.14
C GLN A 106 -7.47 -12.26 7.54
N SER A 107 -8.19 -13.09 8.31
CA SER A 107 -9.51 -13.61 7.92
C SER A 107 -10.59 -12.51 7.91
N TYR A 108 -10.52 -11.58 8.87
CA TYR A 108 -11.47 -10.48 9.02
C TYR A 108 -11.33 -9.48 7.86
N PHE A 109 -10.11 -9.08 7.51
CA PHE A 109 -9.85 -8.17 6.37
C PHE A 109 -10.33 -8.77 5.04
N SER A 110 -10.08 -10.07 4.83
CA SER A 110 -10.54 -10.78 3.63
C SER A 110 -12.07 -10.82 3.55
N THR A 111 -12.75 -11.06 4.66
CA THR A 111 -14.22 -11.10 4.73
C THR A 111 -14.82 -9.73 4.41
N ILE A 112 -14.29 -8.66 5.01
CA ILE A 112 -14.72 -7.28 4.71
C ILE A 112 -14.53 -6.96 3.23
N LYS A 113 -13.39 -7.36 2.65
CA LYS A 113 -13.08 -7.17 1.22
C LYS A 113 -14.14 -7.75 0.30
N ILE A 114 -14.55 -8.98 0.56
CA ILE A 114 -15.61 -9.65 -0.20
C ILE A 114 -16.92 -8.90 -0.06
N ILE A 115 -17.31 -8.54 1.16
CA ILE A 115 -18.59 -7.86 1.43
C ILE A 115 -18.67 -6.52 0.70
N TYR A 116 -17.67 -5.64 0.82
CA TYR A 116 -17.74 -4.35 0.15
C TYR A 116 -17.62 -4.48 -1.36
N THR A 117 -16.83 -5.43 -1.87
CA THR A 117 -16.64 -5.63 -3.31
C THR A 117 -17.94 -6.09 -3.98
N VAL A 118 -18.65 -7.05 -3.37
CA VAL A 118 -19.97 -7.49 -3.82
C VAL A 118 -21.00 -6.36 -3.69
N GLY A 119 -20.97 -5.61 -2.58
CA GLY A 119 -21.87 -4.48 -2.37
C GLY A 119 -21.70 -3.39 -3.42
N TYR A 120 -20.45 -3.00 -3.73
CA TYR A 120 -20.17 -1.99 -4.74
C TYR A 120 -20.48 -2.44 -6.17
N SER A 121 -20.24 -3.70 -6.53
CA SER A 121 -20.55 -4.20 -7.87
C SER A 121 -22.06 -4.20 -8.16
N VAL A 122 -22.86 -4.67 -7.20
CA VAL A 122 -24.33 -4.62 -7.29
C VAL A 122 -24.82 -3.16 -7.36
N SER A 123 -24.24 -2.28 -6.53
CA SER A 123 -24.60 -0.87 -6.50
C SER A 123 -24.30 -0.17 -7.82
N ILE A 124 -23.10 -0.34 -8.38
CA ILE A 124 -22.72 0.24 -9.68
C ILE A 124 -23.68 -0.25 -10.78
N THR A 125 -23.98 -1.55 -10.82
CA THR A 125 -24.86 -2.11 -11.85
C THR A 125 -26.25 -1.47 -11.78
N SER A 126 -26.83 -1.37 -10.58
CA SER A 126 -28.11 -0.70 -10.36
C SER A 126 -28.08 0.78 -10.74
N LEU A 127 -27.04 1.51 -10.33
CA LEU A 127 -26.88 2.93 -10.64
C LEU A 127 -26.70 3.19 -12.14
N LEU A 128 -25.94 2.35 -12.85
CA LEU A 128 -25.78 2.45 -14.30
C LEU A 128 -27.11 2.29 -15.02
N ILE A 129 -27.94 1.32 -14.61
CA ILE A 129 -29.29 1.14 -15.14
C ILE A 129 -30.13 2.39 -14.87
N ALA A 130 -30.12 2.90 -13.63
CA ALA A 130 -30.88 4.09 -13.24
C ALA A 130 -30.47 5.34 -14.05
N VAL A 131 -29.16 5.60 -14.17
CA VAL A 131 -28.63 6.72 -14.97
C VAL A 131 -29.04 6.58 -16.43
N THR A 132 -28.93 5.37 -16.99
CA THR A 132 -29.30 5.10 -18.39
C THR A 132 -30.78 5.40 -18.63
N VAL A 133 -31.67 4.94 -17.76
CA VAL A 133 -33.12 5.22 -17.82
C VAL A 133 -33.38 6.73 -17.75
N LEU A 134 -32.84 7.43 -16.75
CA LEU A 134 -33.09 8.86 -16.54
C LEU A 134 -32.54 9.73 -17.68
N VAL A 135 -31.43 9.33 -18.30
CA VAL A 135 -30.83 10.05 -19.45
C VAL A 135 -31.56 9.75 -20.76
N ALA A 136 -31.99 8.49 -20.98
CA ALA A 136 -32.67 8.07 -22.22
C ALA A 136 -34.06 8.72 -22.35
N PHE A 137 -34.84 8.78 -21.27
CA PHE A 137 -36.18 9.35 -21.30
C PHE A 137 -36.13 10.88 -21.20
N ARG A 138 -36.19 11.56 -22.36
CA ARG A 138 -36.24 13.03 -22.44
C ARG A 138 -37.35 13.66 -21.58
N ARG A 139 -38.48 12.96 -21.39
CA ARG A 139 -39.58 13.42 -20.52
C ARG A 139 -39.24 13.45 -19.03
N LEU A 140 -38.24 12.69 -18.59
CA LEU A 140 -37.79 12.65 -17.19
C LEU A 140 -36.66 13.67 -16.91
N ARG A 141 -36.25 14.49 -17.89
CA ARG A 141 -35.19 15.49 -17.70
C ARG A 141 -35.73 16.75 -17.01
N CYS A 142 -35.85 16.65 -15.69
CA CYS A 142 -36.16 17.77 -14.80
C CYS A 142 -34.90 18.22 -14.04
N PRO A 143 -34.84 19.45 -13.51
CA PRO A 143 -33.70 19.92 -12.71
C PRO A 143 -33.41 19.02 -11.50
N ARG A 144 -34.46 18.48 -10.86
CA ARG A 144 -34.34 17.47 -9.79
C ARG A 144 -33.65 16.20 -10.29
N ASN A 145 -34.15 15.62 -11.38
CA ASN A 145 -33.58 14.39 -11.94
C ASN A 145 -32.15 14.60 -12.47
N TYR A 146 -31.78 15.83 -12.86
CA TYR A 146 -30.40 16.15 -13.19
C TYR A 146 -29.48 16.10 -11.96
N ILE A 147 -29.88 16.66 -10.81
CA ILE A 147 -29.13 16.56 -9.56
C ILE A 147 -28.94 15.09 -9.17
N HIS A 148 -30.01 14.28 -9.24
CA HIS A 148 -29.93 12.84 -8.95
C HIS A 148 -28.99 12.09 -9.92
N VAL A 149 -29.02 12.41 -11.22
CA VAL A 149 -28.10 11.80 -12.19
C VAL A 149 -26.64 12.13 -11.86
N GLN A 150 -26.34 13.38 -11.50
CA GLN A 150 -24.99 13.77 -11.10
C GLN A 150 -24.56 13.07 -9.79
N LEU A 151 -25.45 12.99 -8.81
CA LEU A 151 -25.20 12.23 -7.58
C LEU A 151 -24.91 10.75 -7.86
N PHE A 152 -25.76 10.07 -8.64
CA PHE A 152 -25.55 8.67 -9.03
C PHE A 152 -24.24 8.49 -9.78
N PHE A 153 -23.88 9.44 -10.64
CA PHE A 153 -22.60 9.45 -11.31
C PHE A 153 -21.42 9.56 -10.33
N THR A 154 -21.50 10.37 -9.28
CA THR A 154 -20.45 10.40 -8.24
C THR A 154 -20.32 9.09 -7.47
N PHE A 155 -21.44 8.37 -7.23
CA PHE A 155 -21.38 7.06 -6.59
C PHE A 155 -20.69 6.02 -7.47
N ILE A 156 -20.94 6.05 -8.79
CA ILE A 156 -20.24 5.20 -9.76
C ILE A 156 -18.74 5.51 -9.75
N LEU A 157 -18.37 6.79 -9.86
CA LEU A 157 -16.96 7.21 -9.86
C LEU A 157 -16.25 6.85 -8.55
N LYS A 158 -16.89 7.04 -7.40
CA LYS A 158 -16.38 6.63 -6.09
C LYS A 158 -16.08 5.14 -6.06
N ALA A 159 -17.01 4.31 -6.52
CA ALA A 159 -16.84 2.86 -6.51
C ALA A 159 -15.74 2.40 -7.49
N ILE A 160 -15.64 3.02 -8.67
CA ILE A 160 -14.53 2.80 -9.61
C ILE A 160 -13.18 3.19 -8.96
N ALA A 161 -13.11 4.33 -8.27
CA ALA A 161 -11.89 4.78 -7.61
C ALA A 161 -11.44 3.84 -6.47
N ILE A 162 -12.40 3.26 -5.73
CA ILE A 162 -12.12 2.23 -4.72
C ILE A 162 -11.54 0.98 -5.39
N PHE A 163 -12.12 0.51 -6.49
CA PHE A 163 -11.58 -0.65 -7.22
C PHE A 163 -10.19 -0.40 -7.79
N ILE A 164 -9.91 0.79 -8.33
CA ILE A 164 -8.57 1.16 -8.79
C ILE A 164 -7.59 1.14 -7.61
N LYS A 165 -7.95 1.75 -6.48
CA LYS A 165 -7.15 1.73 -5.26
C LYS A 165 -6.90 0.30 -4.79
N ASP A 166 -7.91 -0.55 -4.79
CA ASP A 166 -7.76 -1.95 -4.36
C ASP A 166 -6.92 -2.78 -5.34
N ALA A 167 -7.05 -2.55 -6.65
CA ALA A 167 -6.20 -3.20 -7.65
C ALA A 167 -4.73 -2.78 -7.54
N VAL A 168 -4.46 -1.51 -7.18
CA VAL A 168 -3.10 -1.00 -6.96
C VAL A 168 -2.53 -1.48 -5.62
N LEU A 169 -3.36 -1.56 -4.57
CA LEU A 169 -2.92 -1.89 -3.21
C LEU A 169 -2.83 -3.40 -2.95
N PHE A 170 -3.60 -4.22 -3.67
CA PHE A 170 -3.69 -5.67 -3.48
C PHE A 170 -3.26 -6.47 -4.72
N GLN A 171 -2.37 -5.95 -5.56
CA GLN A 171 -1.71 -6.80 -6.56
C GLN A 171 -0.94 -7.90 -5.80
N GLU A 172 -1.38 -9.14 -6.00
CA GLU A 172 -0.93 -10.35 -5.30
C GLU A 172 0.57 -10.64 -5.50
N GLU A 173 1.17 -11.10 -4.40
CA GLU A 173 2.30 -12.04 -4.30
C GLU A 173 3.75 -11.61 -4.61
N ASP A 174 4.03 -10.48 -5.26
CA ASP A 174 5.43 -10.06 -5.40
C ASP A 174 5.84 -9.11 -4.26
N ILE A 175 6.87 -9.57 -3.54
CA ILE A 175 7.52 -9.07 -2.31
C ILE A 175 8.27 -7.74 -2.57
N ASP A 176 7.67 -6.89 -3.39
CA ASP A 176 8.16 -5.61 -3.85
C ASP A 176 7.16 -4.50 -3.46
N HIS A 177 6.54 -4.63 -2.28
CA HIS A 177 5.72 -3.58 -1.66
C HIS A 177 6.47 -2.24 -1.50
N CYS A 178 7.79 -2.24 -1.61
CA CYS A 178 8.61 -1.03 -1.61
C CYS A 178 8.93 -0.48 -3.01
N SER A 179 8.72 -1.29 -4.05
CA SER A 179 8.93 -0.94 -5.46
C SER A 179 7.63 -0.69 -6.23
N PHE A 180 6.45 -0.93 -5.62
CA PHE A 180 5.14 -0.54 -6.14
C PHE A 180 4.99 1.00 -6.16
N SER A 181 5.69 1.61 -7.12
CA SER A 181 5.49 2.94 -7.69
C SER A 181 4.90 3.98 -6.73
N THR A 182 5.80 4.66 -6.00
CA THR A 182 5.47 5.82 -5.15
C THR A 182 4.60 6.87 -5.86
N THR A 183 4.64 6.91 -7.19
CA THR A 183 3.84 7.85 -7.99
C THR A 183 2.46 7.27 -8.32
N GLU A 184 2.33 6.02 -8.75
CA GLU A 184 1.03 5.41 -9.07
C GLU A 184 0.17 5.20 -7.83
N CYS A 185 0.75 4.70 -6.73
CA CYS A 185 0.04 4.57 -5.46
C CYS A 185 -0.45 5.94 -4.96
N LYS A 186 0.42 6.96 -5.01
CA LYS A 186 0.07 8.33 -4.59
C LYS A 186 -1.03 8.93 -5.48
N ILE A 187 -0.93 8.77 -6.80
CA ILE A 187 -1.97 9.23 -7.73
C ILE A 187 -3.29 8.50 -7.44
N SER A 188 -3.26 7.18 -7.26
CA SER A 188 -4.46 6.38 -6.96
C SER A 188 -5.12 6.80 -5.65
N VAL A 189 -4.35 7.06 -4.60
CA VAL A 189 -4.87 7.52 -3.30
C VAL A 189 -5.48 8.91 -3.40
N VAL A 190 -4.83 9.85 -4.10
CA VAL A 190 -5.35 11.21 -4.33
C VAL A 190 -6.63 11.16 -5.17
N PHE A 191 -6.64 10.35 -6.22
CA PHE A 191 -7.81 10.12 -7.07
C PHE A 191 -8.99 9.57 -6.25
N CYS A 192 -8.75 8.56 -5.40
CA CYS A 192 -9.76 8.02 -4.50
C CYS A 192 -10.29 9.08 -3.52
N HIS A 193 -9.42 9.86 -2.89
CA HIS A 193 -9.83 10.95 -2.00
C HIS A 193 -10.70 11.99 -2.72
N TYR A 194 -10.33 12.37 -3.94
CA TYR A 194 -11.13 13.31 -4.74
C TYR A 194 -12.56 12.81 -4.93
N PHE A 195 -12.77 11.58 -5.44
CA PHE A 195 -14.14 11.08 -5.67
C PHE A 195 -14.92 10.81 -4.39
N MET A 196 -14.25 10.42 -3.29
CA MET A 196 -14.91 10.34 -1.99
C MET A 196 -15.44 11.72 -1.56
N MET A 197 -14.62 12.76 -1.66
CA MET A 197 -15.04 14.12 -1.30
C MET A 197 -16.11 14.66 -2.23
N THR A 198 -15.97 14.47 -3.56
CA THR A 198 -17.00 14.85 -4.54
C THR A 198 -18.33 14.16 -4.25
N ASN A 199 -18.33 12.87 -3.87
CA ASN A 199 -19.56 12.17 -3.48
C ASN A 199 -20.22 12.80 -2.24
N PHE A 200 -19.45 13.17 -1.22
CA PHE A 200 -19.99 13.88 -0.05
C PHE A 200 -20.52 15.27 -0.41
N MET A 201 -19.81 16.01 -1.27
CA MET A 201 -20.27 17.33 -1.74
C MET A 201 -21.56 17.23 -2.53
N TRP A 202 -21.73 16.21 -3.38
CA TRP A 202 -22.97 16.01 -4.12
C TRP A 202 -24.15 15.57 -3.24
N LEU A 203 -23.91 14.79 -2.18
CA LEU A 203 -24.92 14.51 -1.15
C LEU A 203 -25.35 15.80 -0.44
N LEU A 204 -24.40 16.68 -0.12
CA LEU A 204 -24.69 17.99 0.46
C LEU A 204 -25.48 18.87 -0.52
N VAL A 205 -25.11 18.89 -1.80
CA VAL A 205 -25.83 19.66 -2.85
C VAL A 205 -27.28 19.18 -2.99
N GLU A 206 -27.52 17.87 -2.97
CA GLU A 206 -28.89 17.32 -2.99
C GLU A 206 -29.70 17.77 -1.76
N ALA A 207 -29.10 17.68 -0.57
CA ALA A 207 -29.72 18.10 0.68
C ALA A 207 -30.03 19.60 0.69
N LEU A 208 -29.09 20.44 0.25
CA LEU A 208 -29.28 21.89 0.12
C LEU A 208 -30.35 22.22 -0.91
N TYR A 209 -30.34 21.56 -2.07
CA TYR A 209 -31.34 21.76 -3.12
C TYR A 209 -32.76 21.44 -2.61
N LEU A 210 -32.92 20.33 -1.89
CA LEU A 210 -34.20 19.93 -1.31
C LEU A 210 -34.64 20.90 -0.21
N ASN A 211 -33.73 21.33 0.65
CA ASN A 211 -34.01 22.30 1.71
C ASN A 211 -34.42 23.67 1.14
N CYS A 212 -33.75 24.16 0.10
CA CYS A 212 -34.11 25.40 -0.58
C CYS A 212 -35.50 25.33 -1.23
N LEU A 213 -35.86 24.16 -1.79
CA LEU A 213 -37.17 23.95 -2.40
C LEU A 213 -38.30 23.97 -1.36
N LEU A 214 -38.05 23.44 -0.14
CA LEU A 214 -39.02 23.41 0.95
C LEU A 214 -39.14 24.75 1.68
N LEU A 215 -38.02 25.36 2.07
CA LEU A 215 -38.03 26.56 2.93
C LEU A 215 -38.23 27.86 2.17
N SER A 216 -37.69 27.96 0.95
CA SER A 216 -37.53 29.29 0.36
C SER A 216 -38.69 29.68 -0.56
N SER A 217 -39.37 28.75 -1.24
CA SER A 217 -40.33 29.00 -2.35
C SER A 217 -39.84 29.98 -3.45
N LEU A 218 -38.70 30.64 -3.27
CA LEU A 218 -38.10 31.61 -4.16
C LEU A 218 -37.59 30.85 -5.37
N SER A 219 -38.08 31.26 -6.52
CA SER A 219 -37.56 30.99 -7.85
C SER A 219 -36.08 31.41 -7.92
N HIS A 220 -35.20 30.58 -7.35
CA HIS A 220 -33.77 30.72 -7.52
C HIS A 220 -33.47 30.36 -8.98
N GLY A 221 -33.23 31.41 -9.78
CA GLY A 221 -33.04 31.28 -11.21
C GLY A 221 -31.87 30.38 -11.61
N ARG A 222 -31.75 30.13 -12.91
CA ARG A 222 -30.74 29.24 -13.53
C ARG A 222 -29.30 29.47 -13.04
N ARG A 223 -28.94 30.68 -12.57
CA ARG A 223 -27.63 31.00 -11.98
C ARG A 223 -27.33 30.26 -10.68
N TYR A 224 -28.28 30.21 -9.74
CA TYR A 224 -28.06 29.52 -8.45
C TYR A 224 -27.88 28.02 -8.64
N PHE A 225 -28.68 27.44 -9.54
CA PHE A 225 -28.53 26.04 -9.94
C PHE A 225 -27.12 25.73 -10.48
N TRP A 226 -26.59 26.56 -11.38
CA TRP A 226 -25.23 26.38 -11.88
C TRP A 226 -24.16 26.58 -10.81
N TRP A 227 -24.38 27.47 -9.85
CA TRP A 227 -23.48 27.65 -8.71
C TRP A 227 -23.43 26.41 -7.81
N LEU A 228 -24.58 25.77 -7.54
CA LEU A 228 -24.64 24.49 -6.82
C LEU A 228 -23.91 23.36 -7.57
N VAL A 229 -24.05 23.30 -8.90
CA VAL A 229 -23.35 22.30 -9.71
C VAL A 229 -21.84 22.50 -9.67
N LEU A 230 -21.35 23.73 -9.75
CA LEU A 230 -19.92 24.04 -9.59
C LEU A 230 -19.42 23.64 -8.20
N PHE A 231 -20.16 24.01 -7.15
CA PHE A 231 -19.83 23.66 -5.78
C PHE A 231 -19.74 22.14 -5.54
N GLY A 232 -20.59 21.35 -6.21
CA GLY A 232 -20.55 19.88 -6.10
C GLY A 232 -19.28 19.25 -6.68
N TRP A 233 -18.68 19.86 -7.71
CA TRP A 233 -17.47 19.34 -8.38
C TRP A 233 -16.16 19.94 -7.86
N GLY A 234 -16.24 21.05 -7.12
CA GLY A 234 -15.09 21.85 -6.67
C GLY A 234 -14.91 23.10 -7.50
#